data_AF-A0A2V7WEN8-F1
#
_entry.id   AF-A0A2V7WEN8-F1
#
_cell.length_a   1.000
_cell.length_b   1.000
_cell.length_c   1.000
_cell.angle_alpha   90.00
_cell.angle_beta   90.00
_cell.angle_gamma   90.00
#
_symmetry.space_group_name_H-M   'P 1'
#
loop_
_entity.id
_entity.type
_entity.pdbx_description
1 polymer ?
#
loop_
_entity_poly.entity_id
_entity_poly.type
_entity_poly.pdbx_seq_one_letter_code
_entity_poly.pdbx_strand_id
1 'polypeptide(L)'
;MGLTFVVGRAADVFSGDLARAVDGALHGRFAFDGGEEEKYESEPVEAGGWLALQRRVHQVLDVAPHLTTVDAYQAVYIPASIEHVEHVPIPNVADPLQVASLPALLDELRRFAASASLPTDDVELMQLGAHYLEAEDVNADLDVQTYVQLMLSAKQATARRQALWIVT
;
A
#
# COMPACT_ATOMS: atom_id res chain seq x y z
N MET A 1 -6.04 -3.62 16.00
CA MET A 1 -5.73 -2.31 15.39
C MET A 1 -5.72 -2.58 13.89
N GLY A 2 -6.47 -1.80 13.11
CA GLY A 2 -6.63 -2.06 11.68
C GLY A 2 -5.44 -1.53 10.89
N LEU A 3 -5.37 -1.89 9.62
CA LEU A 3 -4.52 -1.24 8.62
C LEU A 3 -5.43 -0.48 7.66
N THR A 4 -5.03 0.74 7.34
CA THR A 4 -5.70 1.56 6.32
C THR A 4 -4.68 1.95 5.27
N PHE A 5 -5.13 2.00 4.01
CA PHE A 5 -4.33 2.46 2.89
C PHE A 5 -4.75 3.88 2.55
N VAL A 6 -3.81 4.83 2.63
CA VAL A 6 -4.07 6.24 2.36
C VAL A 6 -3.35 6.66 1.09
N VAL A 7 -4.09 7.24 0.15
CA VAL A 7 -3.55 7.81 -1.08
C VAL A 7 -3.53 9.33 -0.92
N GLY A 8 -2.34 9.92 -0.95
CA GLY A 8 -2.17 11.34 -0.70
C GLY A 8 -0.75 11.76 -0.35
N ARG A 9 -0.61 12.91 0.29
CA ARG A 9 0.65 13.53 0.69
C ARG A 9 1.05 13.11 2.10
N ALA A 10 2.31 13.35 2.50
CA ALA A 10 2.72 13.06 3.86
C ALA A 10 1.91 13.85 4.91
N ALA A 11 1.41 15.04 4.54
CA ALA A 11 0.53 15.85 5.40
C ALA A 11 -0.86 15.23 5.65
N ASP A 12 -1.28 14.26 4.85
CA ASP A 12 -2.56 13.56 5.04
C ASP A 12 -2.43 12.42 6.07
N VAL A 13 -1.21 11.99 6.38
CA VAL A 13 -0.88 10.88 7.30
C VAL A 13 -0.18 11.37 8.58
N PHE A 14 0.73 12.32 8.43
CA PHE A 14 1.52 12.88 9.54
C PHE A 14 1.11 14.32 9.83
N SER A 15 1.28 14.73 11.07
CA SER A 15 0.99 16.11 11.50
C SER A 15 2.24 16.98 11.56
N GLY A 16 2.08 18.26 11.22
CA GLY A 16 3.04 19.32 11.55
C GLY A 16 4.43 19.16 10.93
N ASP A 17 5.47 19.26 11.77
CA ASP A 17 6.87 19.24 11.33
C ASP A 17 7.29 17.89 10.74
N LEU A 18 6.69 16.79 11.20
CA LEU A 18 6.99 15.45 10.71
C LEU A 18 6.57 15.27 9.25
N ALA A 19 5.38 15.74 8.89
CA ALA A 19 4.92 15.70 7.50
C ALA A 19 5.90 16.44 6.56
N ARG A 20 6.34 17.64 6.97
CA ARG A 20 7.32 18.42 6.20
C ARG A 20 8.69 17.73 6.10
N ALA A 21 9.14 17.08 7.18
CA ALA A 21 10.39 16.34 7.18
C ALA A 21 10.32 15.12 6.25
N VAL A 22 9.20 14.38 6.27
CA VAL A 22 8.95 13.23 5.40
C VAL A 22 8.88 13.67 3.93
N ASP A 23 8.05 14.68 3.61
CA ASP A 23 7.96 15.19 2.24
C ASP A 23 9.31 15.68 1.71
N GLY A 24 10.07 16.40 2.54
CA GLY A 24 11.41 16.88 2.18
C GLY A 24 12.41 15.74 1.93
N ALA A 25 12.37 14.69 2.74
CA ALA A 25 13.22 13.51 2.56
C ALA A 25 12.87 12.73 1.29
N LEU A 26 11.57 12.56 0.99
CA LEU A 26 11.10 11.86 -0.20
C LEU A 26 11.45 12.64 -1.48
N HIS A 27 11.08 13.92 -1.58
CA HIS A 27 11.34 14.73 -2.78
C HIS A 27 12.81 15.10 -2.95
N GLY A 28 13.60 15.07 -1.87
CA GLY A 28 15.05 15.26 -1.94
C GLY A 28 15.78 14.05 -2.54
N ARG A 29 15.17 12.86 -2.52
CA ARG A 29 15.80 11.60 -2.97
C ARG A 29 15.16 11.04 -4.24
N PHE A 30 13.84 11.18 -4.39
CA PHE A 30 13.08 10.60 -5.49
C PHE A 30 12.37 11.67 -6.31
N ALA A 31 12.38 11.48 -7.63
CA ALA A 31 11.66 12.34 -8.55
C ALA A 31 10.24 11.80 -8.78
N PHE A 32 9.26 12.40 -8.13
CA PHE A 32 7.85 12.18 -8.42
C PHE A 32 7.02 13.42 -8.11
N ASP A 33 5.90 13.56 -8.82
CA ASP A 33 4.88 14.53 -8.45
C ASP A 33 4.01 13.90 -7.37
N GLY A 34 3.76 14.58 -6.26
CA GLY A 34 2.93 14.09 -5.16
C GLY A 34 1.42 14.22 -5.39
N GLY A 35 1.00 14.61 -6.61
CA GLY A 35 -0.37 14.94 -7.00
C GLY A 35 -0.99 16.13 -6.23
N GLU A 36 -2.09 16.67 -6.75
CA GLU A 36 -2.85 17.75 -6.09
C GLU A 36 -4.27 17.32 -5.72
N GLU A 37 -4.64 16.07 -5.99
CA GLU A 37 -5.99 15.56 -5.72
C GLU A 37 -6.25 15.35 -4.23
N GLU A 38 -7.54 15.34 -3.87
CA GLU A 38 -7.99 15.04 -2.50
C GLU A 38 -7.51 13.67 -2.04
N LYS A 39 -7.27 13.54 -0.74
CA LYS A 39 -6.88 12.26 -0.14
C LYS A 39 -7.96 11.21 -0.41
N TYR A 40 -7.51 9.97 -0.63
CA TYR A 40 -8.37 8.80 -0.61
C TYR A 40 -7.93 7.89 0.53
N GLU A 41 -8.89 7.26 1.20
CA GLU A 41 -8.68 6.40 2.35
C GLU A 41 -9.48 5.12 2.12
N SER A 42 -8.83 3.96 2.22
CA SER A 42 -9.49 2.67 2.07
C SER A 42 -10.35 2.34 3.28
N GLU A 43 -11.20 1.33 3.14
CA GLU A 43 -11.78 0.69 4.32
C GLU A 43 -10.66 0.02 5.14
N PRO A 44 -10.75 0.03 6.49
CA PRO A 44 -9.75 -0.61 7.33
C PRO A 44 -9.83 -2.13 7.19
N VAL A 45 -8.66 -2.78 7.15
CA VAL A 45 -8.53 -4.24 7.19
C VAL A 45 -7.87 -4.68 8.49
N GLU A 46 -8.02 -5.93 8.88
CA GLU A 46 -7.33 -6.46 10.05
C GLU A 46 -5.80 -6.43 9.85
N ALA A 47 -5.04 -6.00 10.86
CA ALA A 47 -3.58 -5.90 10.74
C ALA A 47 -2.90 -7.24 10.42
N GLY A 48 -3.48 -8.35 10.88
CA GLY A 48 -3.01 -9.70 10.53
C GLY A 48 -3.13 -10.03 9.04
N GLY A 49 -3.97 -9.30 8.31
CA GLY A 49 -4.19 -9.47 6.88
C GLY A 49 -2.98 -9.13 6.01
N TRP A 50 -2.13 -8.18 6.42
CA TRP A 50 -0.87 -7.91 5.72
C TRP A 50 0.07 -9.11 5.74
N LEU A 51 0.27 -9.68 6.93
CA LEU A 51 1.12 -10.86 7.09
C LEU A 51 0.51 -12.09 6.40
N ALA A 52 -0.81 -12.24 6.42
CA ALA A 52 -1.51 -13.29 5.69
C ALA A 52 -1.30 -13.16 4.17
N LEU A 53 -1.45 -11.95 3.63
CA LEU A 53 -1.20 -11.63 2.23
C LEU A 53 0.26 -11.94 1.85
N GLN A 54 1.23 -11.46 2.62
CA GLN A 54 2.64 -11.73 2.36
C GLN A 54 2.94 -13.23 2.36
N ARG A 55 2.38 -14.00 3.30
CA ARG A 55 2.54 -15.46 3.33
C ARG A 55 1.98 -16.13 2.08
N ARG A 56 0.78 -15.73 1.64
CA ARG A 56 0.17 -16.30 0.42
C ARG A 56 0.95 -15.91 -0.83
N VAL A 57 1.45 -14.67 -0.91
CA VAL A 57 2.32 -14.23 -2.00
C VAL A 57 3.58 -15.11 -2.10
N HIS A 58 4.26 -15.38 -0.98
CA HIS A 58 5.43 -16.27 -0.97
C HIS A 58 5.13 -17.72 -1.38
N GLN A 59 3.88 -18.17 -1.25
CA GLN A 59 3.49 -19.53 -1.65
C GLN A 59 3.26 -19.65 -3.16
N VAL A 60 2.93 -18.55 -3.84
CA VAL A 60 2.50 -18.57 -5.25
C VAL A 60 3.44 -17.82 -6.18
N LEU A 61 4.24 -16.88 -5.68
CA LEU A 61 5.23 -16.13 -6.45
C LEU A 61 6.63 -16.38 -5.93
N ASP A 62 7.57 -16.60 -6.85
CA ASP A 62 8.99 -16.74 -6.51
C ASP A 62 9.61 -15.40 -6.05
N VAL A 63 9.18 -14.28 -6.65
CA VAL A 63 9.75 -12.94 -6.42
C VAL A 63 8.65 -11.86 -6.43
N ALA A 64 8.48 -11.19 -5.29
CA ALA A 64 7.58 -10.04 -5.12
C ALA A 64 8.07 -9.11 -3.97
N PRO A 65 9.28 -8.52 -4.08
CA PRO A 65 9.91 -7.79 -2.99
C PRO A 65 9.08 -6.59 -2.49
N HIS A 66 8.35 -5.88 -3.36
CA HIS A 66 7.58 -4.71 -2.96
C HIS A 66 6.34 -5.08 -2.12
N LEU A 67 5.82 -6.30 -2.24
CA LEU A 67 4.81 -6.85 -1.34
C LEU A 67 5.41 -7.52 -0.10
N THR A 68 6.51 -8.25 -0.25
CA THR A 68 6.98 -9.19 0.79
C THR A 68 8.01 -8.64 1.75
N THR A 69 8.72 -7.57 1.38
CA THR A 69 9.78 -6.98 2.22
C THR A 69 9.33 -5.72 2.95
N VAL A 70 8.17 -5.18 2.58
CA VAL A 70 7.60 -3.96 3.17
C VAL A 70 6.91 -4.28 4.50
N ASP A 71 7.24 -3.51 5.52
CA ASP A 71 6.55 -3.53 6.81
C ASP A 71 5.39 -2.52 6.80
N ALA A 72 4.18 -2.99 7.10
CA ALA A 72 2.95 -2.21 7.05
C ALA A 72 2.91 -1.03 8.04
N TYR A 73 3.74 -1.03 9.09
CA TYR A 73 3.74 0.04 10.09
C TYR A 73 4.47 1.31 9.66
N GLN A 74 5.35 1.23 8.66
CA GLN A 74 6.24 2.35 8.32
C GLN A 74 6.64 2.35 6.85
N ALA A 75 5.64 2.35 5.97
CA ALA A 75 5.89 2.23 4.55
C ALA A 75 5.08 3.20 3.69
N VAL A 76 5.71 3.59 2.59
CA VAL A 76 5.10 4.34 1.51
C VAL A 76 5.51 3.77 0.16
N TYR A 77 4.54 3.63 -0.73
CA TYR A 77 4.78 3.39 -2.14
C TYR A 77 4.65 4.71 -2.90
N ILE A 78 5.72 5.13 -3.56
CA ILE A 78 5.72 6.38 -4.32
C ILE A 78 5.52 6.10 -5.82
N PRO A 79 4.93 7.04 -6.59
CA PRO A 79 4.76 6.92 -8.03
C PRO A 79 6.08 7.16 -8.79
N ALA A 80 7.12 6.43 -8.40
CA ALA A 80 8.44 6.41 -9.02
C ALA A 80 8.93 4.96 -9.19
N SER A 81 9.80 4.76 -10.18
CA SER A 81 10.50 3.49 -10.36
C SER A 81 11.65 3.39 -9.37
N ILE A 82 11.61 2.38 -8.51
CA ILE A 82 12.67 2.04 -7.55
C ILE A 82 12.92 0.54 -7.68
N GLU A 83 14.19 0.14 -7.79
CA GLU A 83 14.56 -1.28 -8.00
C GLU A 83 14.32 -2.15 -6.77
N HIS A 84 14.50 -1.59 -5.57
CA HIS A 84 14.40 -2.28 -4.30
C HIS A 84 13.72 -1.39 -3.25
N VAL A 85 13.21 -1.98 -2.18
CA VAL A 85 12.70 -1.19 -1.04
C VAL A 85 13.86 -0.44 -0.40
N GLU A 86 13.72 0.88 -0.29
CA GLU A 86 14.73 1.76 0.30
C GLU A 86 14.36 2.19 1.71
N HIS A 87 15.35 2.24 2.60
CA HIS A 87 15.19 2.76 3.97
C HIS A 87 15.69 4.20 4.02
N VAL A 88 14.75 5.14 4.08
CA VAL A 88 15.05 6.58 4.07
C VAL A 88 15.06 7.12 5.49
N PRO A 89 16.18 7.67 5.98
CA PRO A 89 16.23 8.29 7.29
C PRO A 89 15.38 9.56 7.31
N ILE A 90 14.45 9.64 8.26
CA ILE A 90 13.64 10.83 8.50
C ILE A 90 14.20 11.55 9.73
N PRO A 91 14.48 12.87 9.66
CA PRO A 91 14.92 13.64 10.81
C PRO A 91 13.97 13.47 12.00
N ASN A 92 14.53 13.22 13.18
CA ASN A 92 13.79 13.06 14.44
C ASN A 92 12.84 11.85 14.52
N VAL A 93 12.97 10.88 13.60
CA VAL A 93 12.32 9.56 13.70
C VAL A 93 13.39 8.51 14.00
N ALA A 94 13.09 7.60 14.92
CA ALA A 94 14.06 6.57 15.34
C ALA A 94 14.35 5.57 14.22
N ASP A 95 13.30 5.12 13.55
CA ASP A 95 13.37 4.11 12.49
C ASP A 95 13.27 4.77 11.10
N PRO A 96 14.01 4.27 10.08
CA PRO A 96 13.92 4.79 8.73
C PRO A 96 12.58 4.42 8.08
N LEU A 97 12.05 5.33 7.26
CA LEU A 97 10.85 5.11 6.47
C LEU A 97 11.15 4.14 5.32
N GLN A 98 10.34 3.10 5.16
CA GLN A 98 10.45 2.21 4.01
C GLN A 98 9.76 2.83 2.80
N VAL A 99 10.48 2.94 1.70
CA VAL A 99 10.01 3.53 0.45
C VAL A 99 10.11 2.49 -0.65
N ALA A 100 8.97 2.21 -1.28
CA ALA A 100 8.84 1.22 -2.34
C ALA A 100 8.24 1.83 -3.61
N SER A 101 8.36 1.12 -4.73
CA SER A 101 7.84 1.56 -6.01
C SER A 101 6.37 1.17 -6.16
N LEU A 102 5.49 2.17 -6.36
CA LEU A 102 4.08 1.94 -6.64
C LEU A 102 3.85 1.20 -7.98
N PRO A 103 4.53 1.53 -9.10
CA PRO A 103 4.46 0.73 -10.32
C PRO A 103 4.82 -0.74 -10.10
N ALA A 104 5.93 -1.01 -9.39
CA ALA A 104 6.37 -2.38 -9.14
C ALA A 104 5.40 -3.15 -8.22
N LEU A 105 4.83 -2.47 -7.21
CA LEU A 105 3.76 -3.02 -6.38
C LEU A 105 2.55 -3.45 -7.22
N LEU A 106 2.08 -2.61 -8.14
CA LEU A 106 0.93 -2.96 -9.00
C LEU A 106 1.22 -4.16 -9.89
N ASP A 107 2.42 -4.25 -10.45
CA ASP A 107 2.80 -5.40 -11.28
C ASP A 107 2.92 -6.69 -10.45
N GLU A 108 3.41 -6.60 -9.22
CA GLU A 108 3.40 -7.71 -8.25
C GLU A 108 1.97 -8.14 -7.90
N LEU A 109 1.08 -7.19 -7.61
CA LEU A 109 -0.32 -7.47 -7.30
C LEU A 109 -1.06 -8.14 -8.46
N ARG A 110 -0.80 -7.71 -9.71
CA ARG A 110 -1.36 -8.34 -10.91
C ARG A 110 -0.86 -9.77 -11.09
N ARG A 111 0.43 -10.02 -10.89
CA ARG A 111 1.01 -11.37 -10.97
C ARG A 111 0.46 -12.28 -9.87
N PHE A 112 0.34 -11.74 -8.66
CA PHE A 112 -0.27 -12.45 -7.54
C PHE A 112 -1.72 -12.82 -7.86
N ALA A 113 -2.51 -11.85 -8.34
CA ALA A 113 -3.90 -12.05 -8.69
C ALA A 113 -4.09 -13.13 -9.76
N ALA A 114 -3.27 -13.09 -10.83
CA ALA A 114 -3.30 -14.11 -11.87
C ALA A 114 -2.97 -15.51 -11.32
N SER A 115 -2.02 -15.62 -10.39
CA SER A 115 -1.61 -16.90 -9.79
C SER A 115 -2.64 -17.42 -8.77
N ALA A 116 -3.28 -16.51 -8.05
CA ALA A 116 -4.27 -16.80 -7.02
C ALA A 116 -5.71 -16.84 -7.53
N SER A 117 -5.94 -16.60 -8.83
CA SER A 117 -7.26 -16.47 -9.46
C SER A 117 -8.14 -15.40 -8.80
N LEU A 118 -7.55 -14.25 -8.48
CA LEU A 118 -8.23 -13.09 -7.90
C LEU A 118 -8.54 -12.02 -8.97
N PRO A 119 -9.61 -11.23 -8.78
CA PRO A 119 -10.01 -10.22 -9.75
C PRO A 119 -9.02 -9.04 -9.76
N THR A 120 -8.77 -8.48 -10.94
CA THR A 120 -8.03 -7.22 -11.10
C THR A 120 -8.88 -6.13 -11.72
N ASP A 121 -10.16 -6.36 -12.01
CA ASP A 121 -11.07 -5.33 -12.51
C ASP A 121 -11.62 -4.49 -11.35
N ASP A 122 -11.86 -3.19 -11.58
CA ASP A 122 -12.33 -2.29 -10.53
C ASP A 122 -13.72 -2.68 -10.02
N VAL A 123 -14.64 -3.07 -10.91
CA VAL A 123 -16.01 -3.45 -10.54
C VAL A 123 -16.00 -4.75 -9.77
N GLU A 124 -15.25 -5.75 -10.22
CA GLU A 124 -15.13 -7.03 -9.52
C GLU A 124 -14.47 -6.89 -8.15
N LEU A 125 -13.43 -6.04 -8.02
CA LEU A 125 -12.80 -5.73 -6.75
C LEU A 125 -13.76 -5.02 -5.79
N MET A 126 -14.54 -4.05 -6.28
CA MET A 126 -15.54 -3.36 -5.46
C MET A 126 -16.65 -4.31 -4.99
N GLN A 127 -17.11 -5.22 -5.85
CA GLN A 127 -18.09 -6.25 -5.49
C GLN A 127 -17.53 -7.20 -4.43
N LEU A 128 -16.27 -7.65 -4.59
CA LEU A 128 -15.62 -8.52 -3.62
C LEU A 128 -15.39 -7.80 -2.28
N GLY A 129 -15.02 -6.52 -2.31
CA GLY A 129 -14.92 -5.70 -1.11
C GLY A 129 -16.27 -5.57 -0.38
N ALA A 130 -17.35 -5.28 -1.10
CA ALA A 130 -18.69 -5.22 -0.54
C ALA A 130 -19.13 -6.55 0.07
N HIS A 131 -18.80 -7.68 -0.58
CA HIS A 131 -19.08 -9.01 -0.06
C HIS A 131 -18.44 -9.24 1.32
N TYR A 132 -17.18 -8.85 1.51
CA TYR A 132 -16.49 -9.00 2.79
C TYR A 132 -16.99 -8.03 3.87
N LEU A 133 -17.49 -6.86 3.50
CA LEU A 133 -18.13 -5.94 4.45
C LEU A 133 -19.46 -6.49 5.00
N GLU A 134 -20.17 -7.28 4.20
CA GLU A 134 -21.44 -7.91 4.59
C GLU A 134 -21.26 -9.31 5.22
N ALA A 135 -20.05 -9.84 5.22
CA ALA A 135 -19.76 -11.19 5.70
C ALA A 135 -19.90 -11.30 7.23
N GLU A 136 -20.51 -12.40 7.69
CA GLU A 136 -20.66 -12.68 9.13
C GLU A 136 -19.33 -13.04 9.82
N ASP A 137 -18.37 -13.61 9.08
CA ASP A 137 -17.03 -13.92 9.57
C ASP A 137 -15.99 -12.95 9.00
N VAL A 138 -15.73 -11.89 9.75
CA VAL A 138 -14.75 -10.85 9.41
C VAL A 138 -13.30 -11.37 9.40
N ASN A 139 -13.03 -12.54 9.99
CA ASN A 139 -11.69 -13.12 10.06
C ASN A 139 -11.40 -14.12 8.93
N ALA A 140 -12.38 -14.43 8.09
CA ALA A 140 -12.17 -15.27 6.91
C ALA A 140 -11.40 -14.50 5.84
N ASP A 141 -10.46 -15.17 5.16
CA ASP A 141 -9.74 -14.64 3.99
C ASP A 141 -9.06 -13.26 4.19
N LEU A 142 -8.43 -13.04 5.35
CA LEU A 142 -7.77 -11.76 5.69
C LEU A 142 -6.77 -11.28 4.62
N ASP A 143 -6.11 -12.22 3.94
CA ASP A 143 -5.21 -11.97 2.83
C ASP A 143 -5.95 -11.43 1.59
N VAL A 144 -7.13 -11.96 1.27
CA VAL A 144 -7.96 -11.49 0.15
C VAL A 144 -8.56 -10.13 0.45
N GLN A 145 -9.06 -9.91 1.68
CA GLN A 145 -9.55 -8.61 2.10
C GLN A 145 -8.47 -7.53 1.97
N THR A 146 -7.26 -7.83 2.46
CA THR A 146 -6.11 -6.93 2.36
C THR A 146 -5.71 -6.69 0.91
N TYR A 147 -5.67 -7.75 0.10
CA TYR A 147 -5.40 -7.65 -1.34
C TYR A 147 -6.37 -6.70 -2.04
N VAL A 148 -7.67 -6.82 -1.77
CA VAL A 148 -8.70 -5.99 -2.42
C VAL A 148 -8.48 -4.52 -2.11
N GLN A 149 -8.35 -4.17 -0.82
CA GLN A 149 -8.16 -2.78 -0.40
C GLN A 149 -6.82 -2.21 -0.91
N LEU A 150 -5.75 -3.02 -0.88
CA LEU A 150 -4.45 -2.61 -1.40
C LEU A 150 -4.48 -2.38 -2.92
N MET A 151 -5.11 -3.28 -3.69
CA MET A 151 -5.19 -3.18 -5.14
C MET A 151 -6.02 -1.96 -5.58
N LEU A 152 -7.15 -1.70 -4.94
CA LEU A 152 -7.97 -0.51 -5.19
C LEU A 152 -7.18 0.77 -4.87
N SER A 153 -6.52 0.81 -3.71
CA SER A 153 -5.72 1.96 -3.28
C SER A 153 -4.52 2.20 -4.19
N ALA A 154 -3.82 1.15 -4.61
CA ALA A 154 -2.68 1.26 -5.52
C ALA A 154 -3.08 1.78 -6.90
N LYS A 155 -4.26 1.38 -7.40
CA LYS A 155 -4.83 1.94 -8.64
C LYS A 155 -5.21 3.40 -8.50
N GLN A 156 -5.85 3.79 -7.39
CA GLN A 156 -6.16 5.20 -7.10
C GLN A 156 -4.88 6.03 -7.04
N ALA A 157 -3.87 5.58 -6.30
CA ALA A 157 -2.57 6.24 -6.21
C ALA A 157 -1.90 6.41 -7.58
N THR A 158 -2.00 5.39 -8.43
CA THR A 158 -1.40 5.43 -9.77
C THR A 158 -2.15 6.41 -10.68
N ALA A 159 -3.49 6.38 -10.66
CA ALA A 159 -4.32 7.27 -11.47
C ALA A 159 -4.08 8.74 -11.10
N ARG A 160 -3.95 9.04 -9.81
CA ARG A 160 -3.75 10.40 -9.27
C ARG A 160 -2.28 10.82 -9.23
N ARG A 161 -1.35 9.91 -9.52
CA ARG A 161 0.10 10.08 -9.32
C ARG A 161 0.40 10.56 -7.89
N GLN A 162 -0.16 9.88 -6.90
CA GLN A 162 0.04 10.18 -5.48
C GLN A 162 0.76 9.03 -4.78
N ALA A 163 1.33 9.31 -3.61
CA ALA A 163 1.90 8.27 -2.78
C ALA A 163 0.79 7.45 -2.10
N LEU A 164 1.07 6.15 -1.91
CA LEU A 164 0.24 5.21 -1.18
C LEU A 164 0.92 4.86 0.14
N TRP A 165 0.29 5.23 1.24
CA TRP A 165 0.75 5.02 2.60
C TRP A 165 0.05 3.83 3.22
N ILE A 166 0.77 3.05 4.02
CA ILE A 166 0.18 2.06 4.91
C ILE A 166 0.19 2.63 6.33
N VAL A 167 -0.99 2.71 6.96
CA VAL A 167 -1.17 3.34 8.27
C VAL A 167 -1.98 2.42 9.21
N THR A 168 -1.84 2.61 10.52
CA THR A 168 -2.50 1.84 11.58
C THR A 168 -3.25 2.71 12.57
#